data_AF-A0A963VMU9-F1
#
_entry.id   AF-A0A963VMU9-F1
#
_cell.length_a   1.000
_cell.length_b   1.000
_cell.length_c   1.000
_cell.angle_alpha   90.00
_cell.angle_beta   90.00
_cell.angle_gamma   90.00
#
_symmetry.space_group_name_H-M   'P 1'
#
loop_
_entity.id
_entity.type
_entity.pdbx_description
1 polymer ?
#
loop_
_entity_poly.entity_id
_entity_poly.type
_entity_poly.pdbx_seq_one_letter_code
_entity_poly.pdbx_strand_id
1 'polypeptide(L)'
;VQAGDVLSTSGVDGVYPPGLMVARVDKVERRSESVFARIALSPLAQVRGTMHVMVLQPVASQIPPRPVETAPAEPVRKSLRK
;
A
#
# COMPACT_ATOMS: atom_id res chain seq x y z
N VAL A 1 -1.89 9.45 11.24
CA VAL A 1 -3.29 9.11 10.93
C VAL A 1 -4.18 9.56 12.07
N GLN A 2 -5.06 10.50 11.79
CA GLN A 2 -6.04 11.10 12.69
C GLN A 2 -7.37 11.35 11.95
N ALA A 3 -8.42 11.66 12.71
CA ALA A 3 -9.70 12.05 12.12
C ALA A 3 -9.52 13.29 11.22
N GLY A 4 -10.18 13.29 10.06
CA GLY A 4 -10.07 14.34 9.05
C GLY A 4 -9.05 14.07 7.94
N ASP A 5 -8.10 13.15 8.14
CA ASP A 5 -7.13 12.76 7.10
C ASP A 5 -7.84 12.20 5.86
N VAL A 6 -7.23 12.35 4.68
CA VAL A 6 -7.74 11.79 3.42
C VAL A 6 -6.97 10.52 3.07
N LEU A 7 -7.71 9.44 2.79
CA LEU A 7 -7.17 8.21 2.23
C LEU A 7 -7.04 8.34 0.71
N SER A 8 -5.89 7.96 0.18
CA SER A 8 -5.64 7.81 -1.25
C SER A 8 -5.14 6.41 -1.61
N THR A 9 -5.26 6.04 -2.89
CA THR A 9 -4.66 4.81 -3.42
C THR A 9 -3.14 4.85 -3.32
N SER A 10 -2.52 3.74 -2.91
CA SER A 10 -1.06 3.65 -2.79
C SER A 10 -0.36 3.23 -4.09
N GLY A 11 -1.08 2.54 -4.98
CA GLY A 11 -0.54 1.95 -6.21
C GLY A 11 0.31 0.69 -6.03
N VAL A 12 0.40 0.15 -4.81
CA VAL A 12 1.26 -1.01 -4.49
C VAL A 12 0.77 -2.31 -5.16
N ASP A 13 -0.53 -2.43 -5.45
CA ASP A 13 -1.13 -3.61 -6.08
C ASP A 13 -1.07 -3.58 -7.62
N GLY A 14 -0.67 -2.46 -8.22
CA GLY A 14 -0.68 -2.28 -9.67
C GLY A 14 -2.08 -2.18 -10.29
N VAL A 15 -3.15 -2.12 -9.50
CA VAL A 15 -4.53 -2.00 -10.00
C VAL A 15 -4.87 -0.54 -10.23
N TYR A 16 -4.64 0.30 -9.22
CA TYR A 16 -4.91 1.74 -9.30
C TYR A 16 -3.60 2.54 -9.31
N PRO A 17 -3.52 3.67 -10.04
CA PRO A 17 -2.42 4.61 -9.88
C PRO A 17 -2.43 5.20 -8.46
N PRO A 18 -1.28 5.63 -7.92
CA PRO A 18 -1.21 6.29 -6.62
C PRO A 18 -1.90 7.66 -6.63
N GLY A 19 -2.47 8.05 -5.50
CA GLY A 19 -2.98 9.41 -5.26
C GLY A 19 -4.45 9.66 -5.57
N LEU A 20 -5.22 8.65 -6.00
CA LEU A 20 -6.67 8.80 -6.18
C LEU A 20 -7.34 8.89 -4.81
N MET A 21 -8.16 9.93 -4.60
CA MET A 21 -8.88 10.14 -3.34
C MET A 21 -9.99 9.10 -3.17
N VAL A 22 -10.03 8.45 -2.00
CA VAL A 22 -10.99 7.38 -1.71
C VAL A 22 -11.99 7.80 -0.65
N ALA A 23 -11.50 8.18 0.53
CA ALA A 23 -12.33 8.40 1.72
C ALA A 23 -11.68 9.38 2.70
N ARG A 24 -12.45 9.86 3.66
CA ARG A 24 -11.97 10.63 4.82
C ARG A 24 -11.96 9.75 6.06
N VAL A 25 -10.99 9.95 6.93
CA VAL A 25 -10.90 9.28 8.22
C VAL A 25 -11.92 9.86 9.20
N ASP A 26 -12.84 9.01 9.66
CA ASP A 26 -13.82 9.37 10.68
C ASP A 26 -13.27 9.11 12.07
N LYS A 27 -12.66 7.93 12.27
CA LYS A 27 -12.16 7.49 13.57
C LYS A 27 -10.99 6.53 13.43
N VAL A 28 -10.07 6.61 14.38
CA VAL A 28 -8.92 5.70 14.52
C VAL A 28 -9.06 4.91 15.81
N GLU A 29 -9.19 3.59 15.71
CA GLU A 29 -9.31 2.69 16.85
C GLU A 29 -8.02 1.91 17.07
N ARG A 30 -7.40 2.07 18.24
CA ARG A 30 -6.22 1.31 18.68
C ARG A 30 -6.62 0.45 19.87
N ARG A 31 -6.35 -0.85 19.78
CA ARG A 31 -6.59 -1.81 20.86
C ARG A 31 -5.25 -2.26 21.41
N SER A 32 -5.10 -2.32 22.73
CA SER A 32 -3.86 -2.74 23.41
C SER A 32 -3.39 -4.14 23.02
N GLU A 33 -4.31 -5.01 22.61
CA GLU A 33 -4.04 -6.40 22.20
C GLU A 33 -3.80 -6.56 20.69
N SER A 34 -3.88 -5.48 19.90
CA SER A 34 -3.73 -5.52 18.44
C SER A 34 -2.50 -4.73 18.00
N VAL A 35 -1.68 -5.35 17.14
CA VAL A 35 -0.53 -4.69 16.49
C VAL A 35 -0.98 -3.64 15.46
N PHE A 36 -2.21 -3.78 14.94
CA PHE A 36 -2.76 -2.88 13.93
C PHE A 36 -3.92 -2.03 14.47
N ALA A 37 -4.00 -0.80 13.98
CA ALA A 37 -5.16 0.07 14.20
C ALA A 37 -6.26 -0.24 13.18
N ARG A 38 -7.53 -0.09 13.60
CA ARG A 38 -8.67 -0.11 12.68
C ARG A 38 -9.09 1.33 12.38
N ILE A 39 -9.22 1.66 11.09
CA ILE A 39 -9.59 3.00 10.64
C ILE A 39 -11.02 2.96 10.07
N ALA A 40 -11.93 3.72 10.66
CA ALA A 40 -13.27 3.94 10.11
C ALA A 40 -13.24 5.11 9.12
N LEU A 41 -13.92 4.96 7.99
CA LEU A 41 -13.82 5.85 6.85
C LEU A 41 -15.18 6.18 6.26
N SER A 42 -15.35 7.42 5.80
CA SER A 42 -16.48 7.86 4.99
C SER A 42 -16.03 8.12 3.54
N PRO A 43 -16.67 7.49 2.53
CA PRO A 43 -16.31 7.70 1.13
C PRO A 43 -16.41 9.16 0.71
N LEU A 44 -15.45 9.64 -0.08
CA LEU A 44 -15.52 10.99 -0.66
C LEU A 44 -16.36 11.02 -1.94
N ALA A 45 -16.37 9.92 -2.68
CA ALA A 45 -17.18 9.79 -3.89
C ALA A 45 -18.64 9.49 -3.54
N GLN A 46 -19.56 10.12 -4.27
CA GLN A 46 -20.97 9.74 -4.25
C GLN A 46 -21.15 8.45 -5.07
N VAL A 47 -21.37 7.33 -4.39
CA VAL A 47 -21.52 6.01 -5.04
C VAL A 47 -22.93 5.83 -5.63
N ARG A 48 -23.86 6.73 -5.33
CA ARG A 48 -25.23 6.74 -5.86
C ARG A 48 -25.51 8.05 -6.58
N GLY A 49 -26.27 7.97 -7.67
CA GLY A 49 -26.66 9.15 -8.46
C GLY A 49 -25.58 9.64 -9.44
N THR A 50 -24.44 8.96 -9.52
CA THR A 50 -23.40 9.23 -10.53
C THR A 50 -23.71 8.49 -11.82
N MET A 51 -23.79 9.24 -12.93
CA MET A 51 -24.10 8.69 -14.26
C MET A 51 -22.85 8.45 -15.12
N HIS A 52 -21.74 9.10 -14.77
CA HIS A 52 -20.51 9.06 -15.53
C HIS A 52 -19.42 8.38 -14.71
N VAL A 53 -18.65 7.52 -15.38
CA VAL A 53 -17.53 6.78 -14.80
C VAL A 53 -16.31 6.92 -15.68
N MET A 54 -15.13 6.87 -15.06
CA MET A 54 -13.85 6.79 -15.75
C MET A 54 -13.26 5.41 -15.54
N VAL A 55 -13.01 4.69 -16.63
CA VAL A 55 -12.35 3.38 -16.60
C VAL A 55 -10.84 3.60 -16.67
N LEU A 56 -10.11 3.07 -15.69
CA LEU A 56 -8.67 3.16 -15.62
C LEU A 56 -8.03 1.86 -16.12
N GLN A 57 -6.92 1.99 -16.84
CA GLN A 57 -6.07 0.85 -17.15
C GLN A 57 -5.22 0.49 -15.92
N PRO A 58 -5.10 -0.80 -15.56
CA PRO A 58 -4.18 -1.22 -14.50
C PRO A 58 -2.74 -0.82 -14.80
N VAL A 59 -1.99 -0.48 -13.75
CA VAL A 59 -0.61 0.04 -13.82
C VAL A 59 0.45 -1.00 -13.44
N ALA A 60 0.08 -2.28 -13.33
CA ALA A 60 0.99 -3.35 -12.91
C ALA A 60 2.26 -3.47 -13.78
N SER A 61 2.15 -3.19 -15.09
CA SER A 61 3.30 -3.17 -16.02
C SER A 61 4.31 -2.07 -15.72
N GLN A 62 3.94 -1.06 -14.94
CA GLN A 62 4.80 0.07 -14.55
C GLN A 62 5.55 -0.19 -13.24
N ILE A 63 5.22 -1.26 -12.51
CA ILE A 63 5.87 -1.61 -11.24
C ILE A 63 7.16 -2.38 -11.55
N PRO A 64 8.34 -1.91 -11.08
CA PRO A 64 9.58 -2.64 -11.26
C PRO A 64 9.49 -4.05 -10.65
N PRO A 65 10.11 -5.06 -11.29
CA PRO A 65 10.14 -6.40 -10.73
C PRO A 65 10.81 -6.38 -9.35
N ARG A 66 10.34 -7.26 -8.46
CA ARG A 66 10.96 -7.43 -7.14
C ARG A 66 12.46 -7.65 -7.33
N PRO A 67 13.34 -6.92 -6.61
CA PRO A 67 14.76 -7.17 -6.66
C PRO A 67 15.06 -8.64 -6.37
N VAL A 68 15.90 -9.26 -7.19
CA VAL A 68 16.40 -10.60 -6.89
C VAL A 68 17.20 -10.53 -5.61
N GLU A 69 16.83 -11.34 -4.63
CA GLU A 69 17.53 -11.40 -3.35
C GLU A 69 18.92 -11.99 -3.62
N THR A 70 19.95 -11.17 -3.51
CA THR A 70 21.33 -11.64 -3.60
C THR A 70 21.59 -12.53 -2.40
N ALA A 71 21.77 -13.84 -2.64
CA ALA A 71 22.11 -14.78 -1.58
C ALA A 71 23.31 -14.25 -0.77
N PRO A 72 23.30 -14.35 0.57
CA PRO A 72 24.42 -13.88 1.39
C PRO A 72 25.71 -14.58 0.94
N ALA A 73 26.77 -13.82 0.70
CA ALA A 73 28.07 -14.37 0.36
C ALA A 73 28.57 -15.29 1.49
N GLU A 74 28.79 -16.56 1.20
CA GLU A 74 29.37 -17.49 2.17
C GLU A 74 30.78 -17.03 2.58
N PRO A 75 31.11 -17.05 3.89
CA PRO A 75 32.41 -16.60 4.34
C PRO A 75 33.50 -17.60 3.90
N VAL A 76 34.42 -17.15 3.05
CA VAL A 76 35.60 -17.90 2.62
C VAL A 76 36.48 -18.21 3.82
N ARG A 77 36.43 -19.45 4.31
CA ARG A 77 37.37 -19.95 5.32
C ARG A 77 38.75 -20.11 4.67
N LYS A 78 39.69 -19.22 4.99
CA LYS A 78 41.11 -19.40 4.65
C LYS A 78 41.67 -20.57 5.46
N SER A 79 42.03 -21.66 4.79
CA SER A 79 42.80 -22.75 5.38
C SER A 79 44.26 -22.31 5.60
N LEU A 80 44.70 -22.34 6.85
CA LEU A 80 46.12 -22.24 7.21
C LEU A 80 46.85 -23.47 6.66
N ARG A 81 47.83 -23.26 5.78
CA ARG A 81 48.76 -24.31 5.32
C ARG A 81 49.83 -24.54 6.41
N LYS A 82 50.04 -25.81 6.75
CA LYS A 82 51.12 -26.35 7.59
C LYS A 82 52.48 -26.18 6.92
#